data_AF-A0A1E4IQY2-F1
#
_entry.id   AF-A0A1E4IQY2-F1
#
_cell.length_a   1.000
_cell.length_b   1.000
_cell.length_c   1.000
_cell.angle_alpha   90.00
_cell.angle_beta   90.00
_cell.angle_gamma   90.00
#
_symmetry.space_group_name_H-M   'P 1'
#
loop_
_entity.id
_entity.type
_entity.pdbx_description
1 polymer ?
#
loop_
_entity_poly.entity_id
_entity_poly.type
_entity_poly.pdbx_seq_one_letter_code
_entity_poly.pdbx_strand_id
1 'polypeptide(L)'
;MAGKTKAERRRERARRELAGKGWTAVFIGILLLTVLPLLLKGVFAGALGSALRPAGWAALAIGVVLLALNYLTNRSAVPTPAAVEPARPAPARTSQQPPMTPAPAPRMESQWSPSVLAAIEWRRFEAVCEALYAQAGFATRSQSHGADGGIDIWLQSRHSDVPRIVQCKHWQTKTVGVKEMREFFGVMASHQLKSGTYVTSSTFSGDAIAFAKANGIHAQDGAALLKLISQRTPEQQAALLAVAYEGEYWRPTCASCGAKMIEKNSKKNDGSFWGCANYRRCGGRTISKAKAVATA
;
A
#
# COMPACT_ATOMS: atom_id res chain seq x y z
N MET A 1 9.99 17.83 23.27
CA MET A 1 9.20 18.13 22.06
C MET A 1 7.77 18.45 22.48
N ALA A 2 7.43 19.74 22.58
CA ALA A 2 6.12 20.19 23.05
C ALA A 2 5.01 19.77 22.06
N GLY A 3 3.97 19.10 22.56
CA GLY A 3 2.83 18.68 21.75
C GLY A 3 1.97 19.88 21.34
N LYS A 4 1.58 19.94 20.06
CA LYS A 4 0.76 21.03 19.51
C LYS A 4 -0.51 21.28 20.33
N THR A 5 -0.78 22.54 20.65
CA THR A 5 -1.89 22.97 21.50
C THR A 5 -3.25 22.69 20.83
N LYS A 6 -4.33 22.60 21.62
CA LYS A 6 -5.70 22.38 21.10
C LYS A 6 -6.13 23.50 20.13
N ALA A 7 -5.62 24.72 20.33
CA ALA A 7 -5.85 25.88 19.46
C ALA A 7 -5.15 25.72 18.09
N GLU A 8 -3.93 25.20 18.06
CA GLU A 8 -3.21 24.92 16.80
C GLU A 8 -3.92 23.86 15.96
N ARG A 9 -4.48 22.82 16.59
CA ARG A 9 -5.24 21.77 15.89
C ARG A 9 -6.55 22.29 15.31
N ARG A 10 -7.25 23.19 16.00
CA ARG A 10 -8.47 23.83 15.48
C ARG A 10 -8.15 24.73 14.29
N ARG A 11 -7.06 25.50 14.34
CA ARG A 11 -6.57 26.32 13.23
C ARG A 11 -6.18 25.46 12.03
N GLU A 12 -5.51 24.33 12.23
CA GLU A 12 -5.12 23.41 11.15
C GLU A 12 -6.34 22.75 10.48
N ARG A 13 -7.39 22.41 11.24
CA ARG A 13 -8.65 21.88 10.70
C ARG A 13 -9.41 22.92 9.87
N ALA A 14 -9.56 24.13 10.39
CA ALA A 14 -10.21 25.23 9.66
C ALA A 14 -9.46 25.57 8.36
N ARG A 15 -8.11 25.48 8.37
CA ARG A 15 -7.27 25.67 7.17
C ARG A 15 -7.50 24.60 6.10
N ARG A 16 -7.61 23.33 6.48
CA ARG A 16 -7.88 22.24 5.53
C ARG A 16 -9.28 22.35 4.90
N GLU A 17 -10.27 22.76 5.69
CA GLU A 17 -11.60 23.05 5.16
C GLU A 17 -11.60 24.25 4.19
N LEU A 18 -10.83 25.30 4.49
CA LEU A 18 -10.73 26.47 3.61
C LEU A 18 -10.02 26.12 2.28
N ALA A 19 -8.96 25.31 2.33
CA ALA A 19 -8.26 24.83 1.15
C ALA A 19 -9.17 23.91 0.29
N GLY A 20 -9.95 23.02 0.92
CA GLY A 20 -10.95 22.19 0.22
C GLY A 20 -12.05 23.03 -0.45
N LYS A 21 -12.53 24.08 0.23
CA LYS A 21 -13.50 25.04 -0.33
C LYS A 21 -12.90 25.87 -1.49
N GLY A 22 -11.62 26.19 -1.44
CA GLY A 22 -10.91 26.89 -2.53
C GLY A 22 -10.81 26.03 -3.80
N TRP A 23 -10.38 24.77 -3.68
CA TRP A 23 -10.31 23.86 -4.83
C TRP A 23 -11.68 23.57 -5.45
N THR A 24 -12.71 23.35 -4.64
CA THR A 24 -14.08 23.13 -5.15
C THR A 24 -14.61 24.33 -5.94
N ALA A 25 -14.37 25.57 -5.50
CA ALA A 25 -14.74 26.76 -6.25
C ALA A 25 -14.00 26.89 -7.60
N VAL A 26 -12.70 26.55 -7.65
CA VAL A 26 -11.91 26.54 -8.89
C VAL A 26 -12.44 25.49 -9.87
N PHE A 27 -12.75 24.27 -9.40
CA PHE A 27 -13.32 23.22 -10.26
C PHE A 27 -14.70 23.61 -10.81
N ILE A 28 -15.58 24.23 -10.01
CA ILE A 28 -16.88 24.74 -10.47
C ILE A 28 -16.70 25.83 -11.53
N GLY A 29 -15.76 26.77 -11.32
CA GLY A 29 -15.46 27.83 -12.29
C GLY A 29 -14.96 27.28 -13.62
N ILE A 30 -14.04 26.31 -13.60
CA ILE A 30 -13.54 25.65 -14.82
C ILE A 30 -14.67 24.89 -15.54
N LEU A 31 -15.50 24.15 -14.79
CA LEU A 31 -16.63 23.39 -15.36
C LEU A 31 -17.64 24.31 -16.07
N LEU A 32 -17.99 25.43 -15.44
CA LEU A 32 -18.91 26.44 -15.98
C LEU A 32 -18.34 27.16 -17.22
N LEU A 33 -17.02 27.38 -17.28
CA LEU A 33 -16.38 28.10 -18.38
C LEU A 33 -15.97 27.21 -19.57
N THR A 34 -15.77 25.90 -19.35
CA THR A 34 -15.22 25.01 -20.39
C THR A 34 -16.18 23.91 -20.82
N VAL A 35 -16.87 23.26 -19.89
CA VAL A 35 -17.70 22.08 -20.18
C VAL A 35 -19.14 22.47 -20.50
N LEU A 36 -19.70 23.40 -19.73
CA LEU A 36 -21.08 23.87 -19.95
C LEU A 36 -21.30 24.55 -21.32
N PRO A 37 -20.38 25.39 -21.84
CA PRO A 37 -20.52 25.97 -23.18
C PRO A 37 -20.33 24.95 -24.31
N LEU A 38 -19.59 23.86 -24.03
CA LEU A 38 -19.36 22.78 -24.99
C LEU A 38 -20.58 21.87 -25.14
N LEU A 39 -21.33 21.66 -24.04
CA LEU A 39 -22.59 20.91 -24.00
C LEU A 39 -23.78 21.67 -24.60
N LEU A 40 -23.77 23.01 -24.54
CA LEU A 40 -24.83 23.89 -25.07
C LEU A 40 -24.67 24.25 -26.56
N LYS A 41 -23.92 23.46 -27.36
CA LYS A 41 -23.70 23.65 -28.80
C LYS A 41 -24.95 23.44 -29.70
N GLY A 42 -26.15 23.78 -29.21
CA GLY A 42 -27.42 23.79 -29.94
C GLY A 42 -28.41 24.83 -29.41
N VAL A 43 -29.16 25.46 -30.33
CA VAL A 43 -30.29 26.43 -30.27
C VAL A 43 -30.21 27.63 -29.28
N PHE A 44 -29.44 27.60 -28.20
CA PHE A 44 -29.39 28.66 -27.17
C PHE A 44 -28.00 29.28 -26.97
N ALA A 45 -27.13 29.21 -27.98
CA ALA A 45 -25.73 29.66 -27.90
C ALA A 45 -25.53 31.17 -27.71
N GLY A 46 -26.55 32.01 -27.98
CA GLY A 46 -26.39 33.48 -27.93
C GLY A 46 -26.62 34.11 -26.56
N ALA A 47 -27.64 33.67 -25.82
CA ALA A 47 -28.16 34.42 -24.67
C ALA A 47 -27.77 33.83 -23.30
N LEU A 48 -27.71 32.50 -23.17
CA LEU A 48 -27.50 31.87 -21.85
C LEU A 48 -26.01 31.67 -21.52
N GLY A 49 -25.18 31.35 -22.52
CA GLY A 49 -23.73 31.18 -22.34
C GLY A 49 -22.99 32.50 -22.06
N SER A 50 -23.51 33.63 -22.55
CA SER A 50 -22.96 34.97 -22.31
C SER A 50 -23.33 35.49 -20.92
N ALA A 51 -24.52 35.15 -20.40
CA ALA A 51 -25.00 35.57 -19.08
C ALA A 51 -24.27 34.88 -17.90
N LEU A 52 -23.76 33.66 -18.08
CA LEU A 52 -23.09 32.88 -17.02
C LEU A 52 -21.57 33.09 -16.94
N ARG A 53 -20.97 33.72 -17.95
CA ARG A 53 -19.54 34.07 -17.98
C ARG A 53 -19.07 34.95 -16.81
N PRO A 54 -19.77 36.03 -16.42
CA PRO A 54 -19.34 36.84 -15.28
C PRO A 54 -19.35 36.04 -13.96
N ALA A 55 -20.30 35.13 -13.78
CA ALA A 55 -20.34 34.23 -12.61
C ALA A 55 -19.16 33.23 -12.61
N GLY A 56 -18.80 32.68 -13.78
CA GLY A 56 -17.64 31.80 -13.92
C GLY A 56 -16.30 32.49 -13.59
N TRP A 57 -16.11 33.72 -14.09
CA TRP A 57 -14.92 34.52 -13.77
C TRP A 57 -14.87 34.96 -12.30
N ALA A 58 -16.01 35.32 -11.70
CA ALA A 58 -16.09 35.65 -10.27
C ALA A 58 -15.72 34.45 -9.39
N ALA A 59 -16.21 33.25 -9.71
CA ALA A 59 -15.87 32.03 -8.98
C ALA A 59 -14.38 31.67 -9.08
N LEU A 60 -13.78 31.81 -10.26
CA LEU A 60 -12.34 31.61 -10.46
C LEU A 60 -11.51 32.64 -9.68
N ALA A 61 -11.88 33.92 -9.71
CA ALA A 61 -11.20 34.98 -8.98
C ALA A 61 -11.24 34.73 -7.47
N ILE A 62 -12.40 34.36 -6.91
CA ILE A 62 -12.55 34.00 -5.50
C ILE A 62 -11.67 32.79 -5.16
N GLY A 63 -11.66 31.75 -5.99
CA GLY A 63 -10.82 30.57 -5.81
C GLY A 63 -9.32 30.89 -5.80
N VAL A 64 -8.85 31.72 -6.73
CA VAL A 64 -7.46 32.17 -6.81
C VAL A 64 -7.08 33.05 -5.62
N VAL A 65 -7.95 33.97 -5.19
CA VAL A 65 -7.72 34.82 -4.00
C VAL A 65 -7.61 33.98 -2.73
N LEU A 66 -8.47 32.98 -2.54
CA LEU A 66 -8.40 32.07 -1.39
C LEU A 66 -7.12 31.22 -1.39
N LEU A 67 -6.68 30.74 -2.55
CA LEU A 67 -5.43 30.00 -2.70
C LEU A 67 -4.21 30.90 -2.48
N ALA A 68 -4.24 32.14 -2.98
CA ALA A 68 -3.18 33.13 -2.76
C ALA A 68 -3.08 33.54 -1.28
N LEU A 69 -4.21 33.75 -0.59
CA LEU A 69 -4.25 33.98 0.85
C LEU A 69 -3.68 32.78 1.63
N ASN A 70 -4.00 31.55 1.22
CA ASN A 70 -3.42 30.34 1.83
C ASN A 70 -1.90 30.24 1.57
N TYR A 71 -1.44 30.62 0.37
CA TYR A 71 -0.02 30.62 0.03
C TYR A 71 0.77 31.69 0.79
N LEU A 72 0.22 32.91 0.90
CA LEU A 72 0.85 34.04 1.61
C LEU A 72 0.86 33.80 3.13
N THR A 73 -0.20 33.24 3.71
CA THR A 73 -0.21 32.85 5.13
C THR A 73 0.71 31.67 5.45
N ASN A 74 1.16 30.92 4.43
CA ASN A 74 2.11 29.81 4.56
C ASN A 74 3.57 30.23 4.31
N ARG A 75 3.84 31.48 3.85
CA ARG A 75 5.21 32.01 3.71
C ARG A 75 5.90 32.31 5.05
N SER A 76 5.17 32.32 6.16
CA SER A 76 5.75 32.55 7.51
C SER A 76 6.36 31.29 8.16
N ALA A 77 6.71 30.26 7.40
CA ALA A 77 7.47 29.12 7.91
C ALA A 77 8.67 28.79 7.00
N VAL A 78 9.46 29.81 6.67
CA VAL A 78 10.87 29.60 6.31
C VAL A 78 11.66 29.71 7.62
N PRO A 79 12.31 28.66 8.12
CA PRO A 79 13.25 28.80 9.21
C PRO A 79 14.41 29.64 8.68
N THR A 80 14.61 30.82 9.25
CA THR A 80 15.84 31.59 9.09
C THR A 80 17.02 30.68 9.44
N PRO A 81 18.07 30.57 8.61
CA PRO A 81 19.30 29.91 9.03
C PRO A 81 19.90 30.78 10.13
N ALA A 82 19.77 30.33 11.39
CA ALA A 82 20.50 30.95 12.49
C ALA A 82 22.00 30.72 12.25
N ALA A 83 22.77 31.81 12.27
CA ALA A 83 24.22 31.78 12.26
C ALA A 83 24.72 30.83 13.35
N VAL A 84 25.60 29.91 12.98
CA VAL A 84 26.26 28.99 13.90
C VAL A 84 27.31 29.77 14.68
N GLU A 85 26.95 30.15 15.90
CA GLU A 85 27.91 30.56 16.92
C GLU A 85 28.58 29.30 17.49
N PRO A 86 29.91 29.25 17.68
CA PRO A 86 30.57 28.04 18.19
C PRO A 86 30.19 27.83 19.66
N ALA A 87 29.30 26.87 19.90
CA ALA A 87 28.92 26.46 21.24
C ALA A 87 30.08 25.70 21.92
N ARG A 88 30.48 26.18 23.10
CA ARG A 88 31.31 25.44 24.06
C ARG A 88 30.79 24.01 24.29
N PRO A 89 31.66 23.01 24.48
CA PRO A 89 31.23 21.65 24.72
C PRO A 89 30.52 21.55 26.08
N ALA A 90 29.21 21.29 26.06
CA ALA A 90 28.46 20.81 27.21
C ALA A 90 28.62 19.28 27.33
N PRO A 91 28.69 18.73 28.56
CA PRO A 91 29.09 17.34 28.77
C PRO A 91 28.09 16.36 28.16
N ALA A 92 28.66 15.32 27.53
CA ALA A 92 27.94 14.22 26.92
C ALA A 92 26.98 13.56 27.92
N ARG A 93 25.68 13.83 27.78
CA ARG A 93 24.65 13.03 28.42
C ARG A 93 24.44 11.80 27.56
N THR A 94 25.16 10.74 27.87
CA THR A 94 25.00 9.41 27.28
C THR A 94 23.57 8.96 27.55
N SER A 95 22.69 9.11 26.56
CA SER A 95 21.39 8.46 26.55
C SER A 95 21.64 6.97 26.32
N GLN A 96 21.99 6.25 27.39
CA GLN A 96 21.91 4.80 27.43
C GLN A 96 20.42 4.43 27.36
N GLN A 97 19.89 4.33 26.14
CA GLN A 97 18.76 3.44 25.92
C GLN A 97 19.27 2.02 26.22
N PRO A 98 18.63 1.26 27.13
CA PRO A 98 18.97 -0.14 27.30
C PRO A 98 18.86 -0.83 25.94
N PRO A 99 19.78 -1.75 25.58
CA PRO A 99 19.61 -2.56 24.40
C PRO A 99 18.32 -3.35 24.60
N MET A 100 17.28 -3.02 23.83
CA MET A 100 16.17 -3.94 23.66
C MET A 100 16.74 -5.12 22.90
N THR A 101 17.01 -6.22 23.59
CA THR A 101 17.31 -7.51 22.98
C THR A 101 16.17 -7.78 21.98
N PRO A 102 16.42 -7.86 20.66
CA PRO A 102 15.38 -8.29 19.75
C PRO A 102 14.93 -9.68 20.21
N ALA A 103 13.61 -9.89 20.28
CA ALA A 103 13.07 -11.22 20.47
C ALA A 103 13.77 -12.18 19.48
N PRO A 104 14.22 -13.37 19.91
CA PRO A 104 14.98 -14.26 19.06
C PRO A 104 14.21 -14.50 17.76
N ALA A 105 14.88 -14.28 16.63
CA ALA A 105 14.30 -14.59 15.32
C ALA A 105 13.86 -16.07 15.34
N PRO A 106 12.73 -16.41 14.69
CA PRO A 106 12.32 -17.79 14.52
C PRO A 106 13.48 -18.64 13.96
N ARG A 107 13.52 -19.94 14.25
CA ARG A 107 14.53 -20.80 13.63
C ARG A 107 14.31 -20.80 12.12
N MET A 108 15.39 -20.60 11.38
CA MET A 108 15.38 -20.72 9.92
C MET A 108 15.44 -22.20 9.54
N GLU A 109 14.53 -22.63 8.69
CA GLU A 109 14.58 -23.96 8.11
C GLU A 109 15.66 -24.02 7.02
N SER A 110 16.26 -25.19 6.81
CA SER A 110 17.23 -25.41 5.71
C SER A 110 16.57 -25.87 4.41
N GLN A 111 15.28 -26.22 4.45
CA GLN A 111 14.53 -26.76 3.32
C GLN A 111 13.12 -26.15 3.25
N TRP A 112 12.54 -26.16 2.05
CA TRP A 112 11.19 -25.64 1.83
C TRP A 112 10.12 -26.53 2.48
N SER A 113 9.27 -25.91 3.29
CA SER A 113 8.16 -26.56 3.97
C SER A 113 7.03 -25.55 4.23
N PRO A 114 5.82 -25.99 4.64
CA PRO A 114 4.76 -25.09 5.08
C PRO A 114 5.20 -24.15 6.22
N SER A 115 6.13 -24.58 7.08
CA SER A 115 6.68 -23.78 8.17
C SER A 115 7.42 -22.54 7.67
N VAL A 116 8.12 -22.64 6.54
CA VAL A 116 8.78 -21.47 5.91
C VAL A 116 7.74 -20.41 5.53
N LEU A 117 6.66 -20.82 4.85
CA LEU A 117 5.58 -19.90 4.46
C LEU A 117 4.87 -19.30 5.68
N ALA A 118 4.76 -20.03 6.78
CA ALA A 118 4.17 -19.52 8.02
C ALA A 118 5.08 -18.56 8.80
N ALA A 119 6.40 -18.71 8.68
CA ALA A 119 7.39 -17.92 9.41
C ALA A 119 7.67 -16.54 8.80
N ILE A 120 7.51 -16.41 7.48
CA ILE A 120 7.78 -15.17 6.75
C ILE A 120 6.57 -14.24 6.72
N GLU A 121 6.80 -12.94 6.61
CA GLU A 121 5.77 -11.93 6.46
C GLU A 121 5.32 -11.75 5.00
N TRP A 122 4.21 -11.05 4.79
CA TRP A 122 3.56 -10.92 3.49
C TRP A 122 4.47 -10.30 2.40
N ARG A 123 5.34 -9.34 2.71
CA ARG A 123 6.32 -8.80 1.73
C ARG A 123 7.39 -9.79 1.32
N ARG A 124 7.72 -10.74 2.19
CA ARG A 124 8.67 -11.83 1.86
C ARG A 124 7.98 -12.89 1.03
N PHE A 125 6.73 -13.20 1.32
CA PHE A 125 5.91 -14.04 0.45
C PHE A 125 5.80 -13.47 -0.98
N GLU A 126 5.51 -12.17 -1.13
CA GLU A 126 5.51 -11.49 -2.44
C GLU A 126 6.86 -11.60 -3.15
N ALA A 127 7.96 -11.34 -2.45
CA ALA A 127 9.30 -11.40 -3.03
C ALA A 127 9.72 -12.82 -3.43
N VAL A 128 9.34 -13.84 -2.66
CA VAL A 128 9.55 -15.25 -3.04
C VAL A 128 8.77 -15.58 -4.31
N CYS A 129 7.51 -15.14 -4.42
CA CYS A 129 6.72 -15.35 -5.63
C CYS A 129 7.36 -14.66 -6.83
N GLU A 130 7.80 -13.41 -6.67
CA GLU A 130 8.50 -12.67 -7.73
C GLU A 130 9.78 -13.40 -8.17
N ALA A 131 10.64 -13.79 -7.23
CA ALA A 131 11.87 -14.52 -7.52
C ALA A 131 11.59 -15.87 -8.20
N LEU A 132 10.53 -16.58 -7.82
CA LEU A 132 10.14 -17.84 -8.44
C LEU A 132 9.72 -17.65 -9.91
N TYR A 133 8.98 -16.58 -10.23
CA TYR A 133 8.65 -16.27 -11.61
C TYR A 133 9.86 -15.77 -12.40
N ALA A 134 10.76 -15.02 -11.80
CA ALA A 134 12.02 -14.62 -12.43
C ALA A 134 12.87 -15.87 -12.80
N GLN A 135 12.96 -16.86 -11.91
CA GLN A 135 13.61 -18.15 -12.19
C GLN A 135 12.93 -18.94 -13.32
N ALA A 136 11.63 -18.71 -13.55
CA ALA A 136 10.90 -19.29 -14.68
C ALA A 136 11.10 -18.52 -16.01
N GLY A 137 11.95 -17.49 -16.03
CA GLY A 137 12.32 -16.74 -17.24
C GLY A 137 11.46 -15.51 -17.52
N PHE A 138 10.56 -15.12 -16.61
CA PHE A 138 9.79 -13.88 -16.74
C PHE A 138 10.64 -12.67 -16.34
N ALA A 139 10.50 -11.56 -17.07
CA ALA A 139 10.90 -10.27 -16.53
C ALA A 139 9.82 -9.82 -15.54
N THR A 140 10.22 -9.55 -14.30
CA THR A 140 9.30 -9.21 -13.22
C THR A 140 9.41 -7.75 -12.83
N ARG A 141 8.28 -7.17 -12.42
CA ARG A 141 8.23 -5.84 -11.80
C ARG A 141 7.26 -5.88 -10.63
N SER A 142 7.78 -5.95 -9.42
CA SER A 142 7.02 -5.67 -8.20
C SER A 142 6.85 -4.18 -7.96
N GLN A 143 5.75 -3.82 -7.28
CA GLN A 143 5.55 -2.46 -6.81
C GLN A 143 5.63 -2.37 -5.29
N SER A 144 6.53 -1.52 -4.83
CA SER A 144 6.64 -1.17 -3.42
C SER A 144 5.68 -0.01 -3.14
N HIS A 145 4.47 -0.33 -2.67
CA HIS A 145 3.46 0.58 -2.10
C HIS A 145 2.56 1.29 -3.12
N GLY A 146 1.24 1.15 -2.97
CA GLY A 146 0.29 1.97 -3.72
C GLY A 146 -0.97 1.24 -4.13
N ALA A 147 -2.00 2.01 -4.46
CA ALA A 147 -3.36 1.59 -4.78
C ALA A 147 -3.50 1.02 -6.20
N ASP A 148 -2.65 0.08 -6.61
CA ASP A 148 -2.70 -0.53 -7.96
C ASP A 148 -3.80 -1.61 -8.06
N GLY A 149 -4.93 -1.37 -7.38
CA GLY A 149 -6.15 -2.17 -7.50
C GLY A 149 -6.06 -3.62 -7.00
N GLY A 150 -4.88 -4.10 -6.61
CA GLY A 150 -4.67 -5.49 -6.19
C GLY A 150 -3.62 -6.26 -6.99
N ILE A 151 -2.78 -5.61 -7.80
CA ILE A 151 -1.66 -6.28 -8.49
C ILE A 151 -0.38 -6.16 -7.66
N ASP A 152 0.27 -7.30 -7.40
CA ASP A 152 1.51 -7.33 -6.63
C ASP A 152 2.75 -7.49 -7.53
N ILE A 153 2.62 -8.26 -8.62
CA ILE A 153 3.72 -8.52 -9.57
C ILE A 153 3.20 -8.43 -11.02
N TRP A 154 3.91 -7.66 -11.85
CA TRP A 154 3.77 -7.70 -13.30
C TRP A 154 4.81 -8.64 -13.90
N LEU A 155 4.37 -9.50 -14.82
CA LEU A 155 5.20 -10.47 -15.52
C LEU A 155 5.18 -10.18 -17.03
N GLN A 156 6.35 -10.04 -17.61
CA GLN A 156 6.52 -9.99 -19.06
C GLN A 156 7.20 -11.27 -19.54
N SER A 157 6.57 -11.97 -20.48
CA SER A 157 7.19 -13.12 -21.15
C SER A 157 8.09 -12.63 -22.28
N ARG A 158 9.18 -13.34 -22.54
CA ARG A 158 10.02 -13.12 -23.74
C ARG A 158 9.35 -13.58 -25.03
N HIS A 159 8.29 -14.39 -24.93
CA HIS A 159 7.62 -15.03 -26.06
C HIS A 159 6.21 -14.49 -26.31
N SER A 160 5.79 -13.44 -25.60
CA SER A 160 4.45 -12.85 -25.72
C SER A 160 4.51 -11.39 -25.30
N ASP A 161 3.93 -10.52 -26.11
CA ASP A 161 3.81 -9.08 -25.80
C ASP A 161 2.72 -8.79 -24.77
N VAL A 162 1.79 -9.74 -24.54
CA VAL A 162 0.74 -9.61 -23.54
C VAL A 162 1.32 -9.82 -22.13
N PRO A 163 1.26 -8.81 -21.23
CA PRO A 163 1.74 -8.95 -19.86
C PRO A 163 0.78 -9.82 -19.05
N ARG A 164 1.28 -10.39 -17.94
CA ARG A 164 0.46 -11.11 -16.96
C ARG A 164 0.58 -10.44 -15.61
N ILE A 165 -0.49 -10.54 -14.83
CA ILE A 165 -0.54 -10.00 -13.48
C ILE A 165 -0.59 -11.13 -12.46
N VAL A 166 0.03 -10.89 -11.31
CA VAL A 166 -0.03 -11.79 -10.16
C VAL A 166 -0.53 -11.00 -8.96
N GLN A 167 -1.50 -11.57 -8.25
CA GLN A 167 -1.90 -11.13 -6.93
C GLN A 167 -1.51 -12.18 -5.90
N CYS A 168 -0.85 -11.75 -4.83
CA CYS A 168 -0.37 -12.54 -3.71
C CYS A 168 -1.22 -12.25 -2.47
N LYS A 169 -1.73 -13.30 -1.81
CA LYS A 169 -2.35 -13.21 -0.48
C LYS A 169 -1.66 -14.12 0.52
N HIS A 170 -0.96 -13.50 1.45
CA HIS A 170 -0.34 -14.22 2.56
C HIS A 170 -1.30 -14.30 3.75
N TRP A 171 -2.14 -15.34 3.76
CA TRP A 171 -3.09 -15.63 4.84
C TRP A 171 -2.69 -16.92 5.53
N GLN A 172 -2.75 -16.94 6.87
CA GLN A 172 -2.38 -18.14 7.64
C GLN A 172 -3.57 -19.07 7.85
N THR A 173 -4.71 -18.56 8.32
CA THR A 173 -5.86 -19.39 8.71
C THR A 173 -7.11 -19.18 7.87
N LYS A 174 -7.13 -18.14 7.02
CA LYS A 174 -8.29 -17.77 6.22
C LYS A 174 -8.20 -18.42 4.84
N THR A 175 -9.20 -19.23 4.48
CA THR A 175 -9.40 -19.71 3.11
C THR A 175 -9.82 -18.58 2.18
N VAL A 176 -9.29 -18.56 0.96
CA VAL A 176 -9.64 -17.59 -0.08
C VAL A 176 -10.98 -17.99 -0.73
N GLY A 177 -11.94 -17.07 -0.70
CA GLY A 177 -13.28 -17.28 -1.21
C GLY A 177 -13.49 -16.74 -2.62
N VAL A 178 -14.70 -16.95 -3.14
CA VAL A 178 -15.09 -16.48 -4.48
C VAL A 178 -15.10 -14.94 -4.58
N LYS A 179 -15.30 -14.23 -3.46
CA LYS A 179 -15.28 -12.77 -3.42
C LYS A 179 -13.93 -12.24 -3.89
N GLU A 180 -12.85 -12.78 -3.34
CA GLU A 180 -11.48 -12.41 -3.69
C GLU A 180 -11.17 -12.70 -5.17
N MET A 181 -11.68 -13.82 -5.70
CA MET A 181 -11.53 -14.15 -7.12
C MET A 181 -12.28 -13.16 -8.03
N ARG A 182 -13.47 -12.72 -7.65
CA ARG A 182 -14.25 -11.72 -8.40
C ARG A 182 -13.58 -10.35 -8.38
N GLU A 183 -13.01 -9.96 -7.24
CA GLU A 183 -12.22 -8.73 -7.13
C GLU A 183 -11.02 -8.78 -8.08
N PHE A 184 -10.25 -9.87 -8.06
CA PHE A 184 -9.11 -10.04 -8.96
C PHE A 184 -9.52 -10.10 -10.44
N PHE A 185 -10.64 -10.74 -10.75
CA PHE A 185 -11.19 -10.74 -12.12
C PHE A 185 -11.54 -9.32 -12.60
N GLY A 186 -12.07 -8.47 -11.71
CA GLY A 186 -12.32 -7.07 -12.01
C GLY A 186 -11.03 -6.31 -12.36
N VAL A 187 -9.94 -6.59 -11.64
CA VAL A 187 -8.60 -6.04 -11.93
C VAL A 187 -8.09 -6.53 -13.28
N MET A 188 -8.23 -7.81 -13.60
CA MET A 188 -7.88 -8.34 -14.93
C MET A 188 -8.66 -7.63 -16.05
N ALA A 189 -9.96 -7.45 -15.86
CA ALA A 189 -10.83 -6.79 -16.83
C ALA A 189 -10.45 -5.31 -17.04
N SER A 190 -10.09 -4.58 -15.98
CA SER A 190 -9.68 -3.17 -16.10
C SER A 190 -8.38 -2.99 -16.90
N HIS A 191 -7.53 -4.02 -16.93
CA HIS A 191 -6.30 -4.08 -17.73
C HIS A 191 -6.43 -4.89 -19.02
N GLN A 192 -7.66 -5.28 -19.40
CA GLN A 192 -7.96 -6.06 -20.61
C GLN A 192 -7.16 -7.38 -20.71
N LEU A 193 -6.88 -8.00 -19.56
CA LEU A 193 -6.14 -9.25 -19.47
C LEU A 193 -7.09 -10.44 -19.45
N LYS A 194 -6.82 -11.42 -20.32
CA LYS A 194 -7.58 -12.68 -20.39
C LYS A 194 -7.17 -13.71 -19.35
N SER A 195 -5.99 -13.55 -18.76
CA SER A 195 -5.45 -14.47 -17.77
C SER A 195 -4.62 -13.75 -16.71
N GLY A 196 -4.69 -14.26 -15.48
CA GLY A 196 -3.88 -13.79 -14.36
C GLY A 196 -3.62 -14.93 -13.37
N THR A 197 -2.66 -14.74 -12.47
CA THR A 197 -2.34 -15.72 -11.43
C THR A 197 -2.69 -15.17 -10.06
N TYR A 198 -3.40 -15.96 -9.26
CA TYR A 198 -3.68 -15.64 -7.87
C TYR A 198 -2.95 -16.63 -6.98
N VAL A 199 -1.99 -16.14 -6.21
CA VAL A 199 -1.16 -16.96 -5.32
C VAL A 199 -1.57 -16.72 -3.87
N THR A 200 -1.72 -17.79 -3.09
CA THR A 200 -1.92 -17.66 -1.64
C THR A 200 -1.09 -18.67 -0.86
N SER A 201 -0.69 -18.30 0.36
CA SER A 201 -0.09 -19.25 1.33
C SER A 201 -1.13 -20.15 2.01
N SER A 202 -2.43 -19.84 1.87
CA SER A 202 -3.52 -20.65 2.40
C SER A 202 -4.10 -21.57 1.31
N THR A 203 -5.39 -21.87 1.39
CA THR A 203 -6.15 -22.67 0.44
C THR A 203 -7.27 -21.85 -0.21
N PHE A 204 -7.87 -22.40 -1.27
CA PHE A 204 -9.06 -21.84 -1.92
C PHE A 204 -10.31 -22.65 -1.55
N SER A 205 -11.47 -22.00 -1.51
CA SER A 205 -12.75 -22.70 -1.47
C SER A 205 -13.07 -23.35 -2.83
N GLY A 206 -13.94 -24.35 -2.84
CA GLY A 206 -14.40 -24.98 -4.08
C GLY A 206 -14.99 -23.97 -5.08
N ASP A 207 -15.82 -23.05 -4.59
CA ASP A 207 -16.39 -21.96 -5.41
C ASP A 207 -15.33 -21.02 -5.99
N ALA A 208 -14.26 -20.74 -5.22
CA ALA A 208 -13.17 -19.91 -5.69
C ALA A 208 -12.40 -20.61 -6.83
N ILE A 209 -12.12 -21.90 -6.70
CA ILE A 209 -11.47 -22.71 -7.75
C ILE A 209 -12.34 -22.78 -9.00
N ALA A 210 -13.64 -23.05 -8.84
CA ALA A 210 -14.58 -23.13 -9.95
C ALA A 210 -14.67 -21.80 -10.71
N PHE A 211 -14.81 -20.69 -9.97
CA PHE A 211 -14.82 -19.36 -10.56
C PHE A 211 -13.49 -19.03 -11.24
N ALA A 212 -12.36 -19.34 -10.61
CA ALA A 212 -11.04 -19.07 -11.17
C ALA A 212 -10.84 -19.78 -12.52
N LYS A 213 -11.17 -21.08 -12.57
CA LYS A 213 -11.09 -21.89 -13.79
C LYS A 213 -11.96 -21.34 -14.91
N ALA A 214 -13.18 -20.91 -14.61
CA ALA A 214 -14.12 -20.37 -15.60
C ALA A 214 -13.68 -19.01 -16.17
N ASN A 215 -12.82 -18.26 -15.46
CA ASN A 215 -12.48 -16.87 -15.78
C ASN A 215 -10.98 -16.66 -16.08
N GLY A 216 -10.25 -17.72 -16.43
CA GLY A 216 -8.84 -17.61 -16.81
C GLY A 216 -7.89 -17.24 -15.67
N ILE A 217 -8.29 -17.48 -14.41
CA ILE A 217 -7.43 -17.25 -13.24
C ILE A 217 -6.73 -18.54 -12.88
N HIS A 218 -5.39 -18.51 -12.86
CA HIS A 218 -4.58 -19.58 -12.32
C HIS A 218 -4.51 -19.45 -10.79
N ALA A 219 -5.29 -20.25 -10.09
CA ALA A 219 -5.30 -20.30 -8.62
C ALA A 219 -4.17 -21.20 -8.11
N GLN A 220 -3.23 -20.63 -7.37
CA GLN A 220 -2.04 -21.32 -6.85
C GLN A 220 -1.98 -21.21 -5.33
N ASP A 221 -2.28 -22.31 -4.64
CA ASP A 221 -2.30 -22.36 -3.18
C ASP A 221 -0.91 -22.67 -2.60
N GLY A 222 -0.81 -22.72 -1.27
CA GLY A 222 0.46 -22.96 -0.60
C GLY A 222 1.09 -24.31 -0.99
N ALA A 223 0.28 -25.34 -1.18
CA ALA A 223 0.77 -26.67 -1.57
C ALA A 223 1.26 -26.69 -3.02
N ALA A 224 0.51 -26.07 -3.95
CA ALA A 224 0.91 -25.92 -5.35
C ALA A 224 2.19 -25.07 -5.48
N LEU A 225 2.32 -23.99 -4.70
CA LEU A 225 3.53 -23.17 -4.67
C LEU A 225 4.74 -23.98 -4.19
N LEU A 226 4.62 -24.72 -3.09
CA LEU A 226 5.70 -25.58 -2.59
C LEU A 226 6.08 -26.67 -3.60
N LYS A 227 5.10 -27.23 -4.31
CA LYS A 227 5.35 -28.20 -5.40
C LYS A 227 6.13 -27.57 -6.56
N LEU A 228 5.86 -26.32 -6.92
CA LEU A 228 6.65 -25.62 -7.95
C LEU A 228 8.08 -25.34 -7.48
N ILE A 229 8.26 -25.02 -6.20
CA ILE A 229 9.58 -24.80 -5.62
C ILE A 229 10.38 -26.11 -5.60
N SER A 230 9.76 -27.24 -5.23
CA SER A 230 10.46 -28.54 -5.19
C SER A 230 10.91 -29.06 -6.57
N GLN A 231 10.35 -28.53 -7.65
CA GLN A 231 10.77 -28.81 -9.03
C GLN A 231 11.98 -27.99 -9.49
N ARG A 232 12.48 -27.06 -8.65
CA ARG A 232 13.67 -26.25 -8.95
C ARG A 232 14.95 -27.00 -8.59
N THR A 233 16.08 -26.58 -9.18
CA THR A 233 17.39 -27.12 -8.79
C THR A 233 17.69 -26.79 -7.33
N PRO A 234 18.56 -27.55 -6.63
CA PRO A 234 18.93 -27.25 -5.25
C PRO A 234 19.42 -25.81 -5.05
N GLU A 235 20.18 -25.27 -6.01
CA GLU A 235 20.72 -23.90 -5.99
C GLU A 235 19.58 -22.87 -6.09
N GLN A 236 18.61 -23.13 -6.97
CA GLN A 236 17.43 -22.27 -7.13
C GLN A 236 16.54 -22.30 -5.87
N GLN A 237 16.36 -23.47 -5.26
CA GLN A 237 15.63 -23.61 -3.99
C GLN A 237 16.30 -22.84 -2.85
N ALA A 238 17.63 -22.96 -2.73
CA ALA A 238 18.42 -22.24 -1.75
C ALA A 238 18.36 -20.72 -1.97
N ALA A 239 18.41 -20.26 -3.21
CA ALA A 239 18.27 -18.84 -3.55
C ALA A 239 16.89 -18.29 -3.16
N LEU A 240 15.81 -19.03 -3.42
CA LEU A 240 14.46 -18.64 -2.97
C LEU A 240 14.39 -18.59 -1.44
N LEU A 241 15.03 -19.53 -0.74
CA LEU A 241 15.02 -19.59 0.73
C LEU A 241 15.78 -18.40 1.33
N ALA A 242 16.88 -17.97 0.70
CA ALA A 242 17.59 -16.75 1.05
C ALA A 242 16.69 -15.50 0.90
N VAL A 243 15.89 -15.42 -0.18
CA VAL A 243 14.89 -14.35 -0.37
C VAL A 243 13.82 -14.38 0.72
N ALA A 244 13.35 -15.58 1.09
CA ALA A 244 12.32 -15.76 2.12
C ALA A 244 12.77 -15.22 3.48
N TYR A 245 14.03 -15.49 3.87
CA TYR A 245 14.59 -15.11 5.16
C TYR A 245 15.41 -13.81 5.15
N GLU A 246 15.31 -13.01 4.09
CA GLU A 246 16.02 -11.73 4.00
C GLU A 246 15.51 -10.72 5.06
N GLY A 247 16.45 -10.17 5.84
CA GLY A 247 16.19 -9.10 6.80
C GLY A 247 15.26 -9.53 7.95
N GLU A 248 14.41 -8.60 8.41
CA GLU A 248 13.41 -8.88 9.46
C GLU A 248 12.20 -9.62 8.87
N TYR A 249 12.43 -10.83 8.35
CA TYR A 249 11.47 -11.61 7.59
C TYR A 249 10.20 -11.96 8.38
N TRP A 250 10.29 -12.08 9.70
CA TRP A 250 9.19 -12.44 10.60
C TRP A 250 8.36 -11.23 11.03
N ARG A 251 8.92 -10.01 10.91
CA ARG A 251 8.28 -8.78 11.38
C ARG A 251 7.44 -8.17 10.25
N PRO A 252 6.11 -8.08 10.41
CA PRO A 252 5.24 -7.60 9.34
C PRO A 252 5.56 -6.17 8.90
N THR A 253 5.39 -5.93 7.61
CA THR A 253 5.48 -4.59 7.02
C THR A 253 4.10 -3.93 6.96
N CYS A 254 4.01 -2.62 7.20
CA CYS A 254 2.75 -1.89 7.06
C CYS A 254 2.37 -1.75 5.58
N ALA A 255 1.24 -2.32 5.16
CA ALA A 255 0.76 -2.22 3.77
C ALA A 255 0.53 -0.78 3.28
N SER A 256 0.24 0.16 4.20
CA SER A 256 -0.04 1.56 3.84
C SER A 256 1.21 2.43 3.69
N CYS A 257 2.32 2.11 4.35
CA CYS A 257 3.50 3.00 4.35
C CYS A 257 4.87 2.31 4.35
N GLY A 258 4.93 0.98 4.29
CA GLY A 258 6.19 0.25 4.17
C GLY A 258 7.05 0.16 5.41
N ALA A 259 6.72 0.93 6.46
CA ALA A 259 7.42 0.83 7.72
C ALA A 259 7.12 -0.52 8.38
N LYS A 260 8.16 -1.17 8.90
CA LYS A 260 8.00 -2.34 9.73
C LYS A 260 7.13 -2.03 10.96
N MET A 261 6.28 -2.99 11.32
CA MET A 261 5.30 -2.82 12.39
C MET A 261 5.92 -3.12 13.75
N ILE A 262 5.38 -2.48 14.78
CA ILE A 262 5.78 -2.66 16.17
C ILE A 262 4.70 -3.45 16.92
N GLU A 263 5.13 -4.31 17.82
CA GLU A 263 4.22 -5.05 18.70
C GLU A 263 3.59 -4.08 19.71
N LYS A 264 2.26 -4.18 19.87
CA LYS A 264 1.48 -3.40 20.82
C LYS A 264 0.56 -4.31 21.60
N ASN A 265 0.45 -4.06 22.89
CA ASN A 265 -0.46 -4.82 23.76
C ASN A 265 -1.89 -4.28 23.61
N SER A 266 -2.86 -5.17 23.50
CA SER A 266 -4.28 -4.82 23.55
C SER A 266 -4.80 -4.99 24.97
N LYS A 267 -5.40 -3.93 25.53
CA LYS A 267 -6.12 -4.03 26.81
C LYS A 267 -7.45 -4.76 26.72
N LYS A 268 -7.98 -4.96 25.49
CA LYS A 268 -9.34 -5.50 25.27
C LYS A 268 -9.36 -7.01 25.04
N ASN A 269 -8.31 -7.58 24.47
CA ASN A 269 -8.16 -9.00 24.20
C ASN A 269 -6.77 -9.37 24.68
N ASP A 270 -6.66 -10.29 25.62
CA ASP A 270 -5.43 -10.71 26.32
C ASP A 270 -4.34 -11.18 25.34
N GLY A 271 -3.67 -10.24 24.70
CA GLY A 271 -2.85 -10.49 23.53
C GLY A 271 -2.25 -9.23 22.91
N SER A 272 -1.28 -9.45 22.03
CA SER A 272 -0.58 -8.40 21.30
C SER A 272 -0.95 -8.40 19.82
N PHE A 273 -0.76 -7.26 19.17
CA PHE A 273 -0.98 -7.06 17.75
C PHE A 273 0.14 -6.23 17.14
N TRP A 274 0.34 -6.37 15.84
CA TRP A 274 1.23 -5.54 15.07
C TRP A 274 0.53 -4.24 14.70
N GLY A 275 1.10 -3.11 15.13
CA GLY A 275 0.65 -1.77 14.79
C GLY A 275 1.73 -1.00 14.02
N CYS A 276 1.33 -0.20 13.04
CA CYS A 276 2.27 0.69 12.36
C CYS A 276 2.84 1.73 13.33
N ALA A 277 4.16 1.93 13.31
CA ALA A 277 4.83 3.01 14.06
C ALA A 277 4.34 4.40 13.59
N ASN A 278 4.06 4.54 12.30
CA ASN A 278 3.58 5.77 11.65
C ASN A 278 2.05 5.88 11.54
N TYR A 279 1.29 5.09 12.30
CA TYR A 279 -0.19 4.98 12.18
C TYR A 279 -0.93 6.33 12.11
N ARG A 280 -0.50 7.34 12.89
CA ARG A 280 -1.15 8.66 12.90
C ARG A 280 -1.11 9.39 11.56
N ARG A 281 -0.15 9.05 10.68
CA ARG A 281 -0.01 9.65 9.34
C ARG A 281 -0.55 8.73 8.25
N CYS A 282 -0.32 7.42 8.34
CA CYS A 282 -0.67 6.49 7.28
C CYS A 282 -2.03 5.78 7.46
N GLY A 283 -2.63 5.81 8.65
CA GLY A 283 -3.90 5.13 8.93
C GLY A 283 -3.85 3.60 8.76
N GLY A 284 -2.65 3.01 8.76
CA GLY A 284 -2.46 1.60 8.42
C GLY A 284 -3.20 0.64 9.36
N ARG A 285 -3.78 -0.42 8.79
CA ARG A 285 -4.51 -1.44 9.55
C ARG A 285 -3.57 -2.24 10.48
N THR A 286 -4.11 -2.73 11.59
CA THR A 286 -3.41 -3.62 12.53
C THR A 286 -3.45 -5.06 12.04
N ILE A 287 -2.44 -5.85 12.37
CA ILE A 287 -2.41 -7.29 12.11
C ILE A 287 -2.41 -8.01 13.46
N SER A 288 -3.34 -8.94 13.66
CA SER A 288 -3.34 -9.80 14.86
C SER A 288 -2.08 -10.65 14.88
N LYS A 289 -1.40 -10.74 16.03
CA LYS A 289 -0.35 -11.75 16.20
C LYS A 289 -1.04 -13.10 16.29
N ALA A 290 -0.61 -14.08 15.50
CA ALA A 290 -1.07 -15.45 15.69
C ALA A 290 -0.75 -15.84 17.14
N LYS A 291 -1.73 -16.37 17.89
CA LYS A 291 -1.42 -17.02 19.16
C LYS A 291 -0.44 -18.14 18.81
N ALA A 292 0.72 -18.17 19.48
CA ALA A 292 1.57 -19.35 19.40
C ALA A 292 0.66 -20.52 19.79
N VAL A 293 0.41 -21.42 18.86
CA VAL A 293 -0.24 -22.68 19.19
C VAL A 293 0.78 -23.37 20.07
N ALA A 294 0.47 -23.44 21.37
CA ALA A 294 1.22 -24.29 22.28
C ALA A 294 1.03 -25.71 21.74
N THR A 295 2.07 -26.23 21.10
CA THR A 295 2.16 -27.64 20.78
C THR A 295 2.15 -28.39 22.11
N ALA A 296 1.05 -29.07 22.41
CA ALA A 296 0.94 -30.11 23.41
C ALA A 296 0.76 -31.44 22.67
#